data_AF-A0A229T7U6-F1
#
_entry.id   AF-A0A229T7U6-F1
#
_cell.length_a   1.000
_cell.length_b   1.000
_cell.length_c   1.000
_cell.angle_alpha   90.00
_cell.angle_beta   90.00
_cell.angle_gamma   90.00
#
_symmetry.space_group_name_H-M   'P 1'
#
loop_
_entity.id
_entity.type
_entity.pdbx_description
1 polymer ?
#
loop_
_entity_poly.entity_id
_entity_poly.type
_entity_poly.pdbx_seq_one_letter_code
_entity_poly.pdbx_strand_id
1 'polypeptide(L)'
;MEDVRTALTAYVTEGEPPIGLSGEEVLAAARLSRRRYLLTGAVALAVVILALGLAVVVLPHRAEVASRPCPTASATREALVDRLSCVIGNAVRALLPSDAQITRLTIPGETPPADPFHLIADPAGDSPRPQDALFHMGVRVTDARGSGSVYVLLVPSSNSGGPPCGDNPEEIACRVEPTPQGVLWQSTLRSGDVVTHRVALSAPGAQVQFTSNNSGVLQQMGVHLPKQRPEPTLTLAQVRQLALTPGLDF
;
A
#
# COMPACT_ATOMS: atom_id res chain seq x y z
N MET A 1 26.87 -33.63 -31.05
CA MET A 1 26.38 -32.42 -30.37
C MET A 1 25.41 -31.76 -31.31
N GLU A 2 24.15 -32.14 -31.21
CA GLU A 2 23.03 -31.51 -31.90
C GLU A 2 22.18 -30.81 -30.86
N ASP A 3 21.73 -29.63 -31.26
CA ASP A 3 21.35 -28.49 -30.43
C ASP A 3 19.91 -28.66 -29.90
N VAL A 4 19.71 -28.32 -28.61
CA VAL A 4 18.44 -28.39 -27.86
C VAL A 4 17.30 -27.65 -28.58
N ARG A 5 17.64 -26.71 -29.46
CA ARG A 5 16.70 -25.98 -30.31
C ARG A 5 15.94 -26.84 -31.30
N THR A 6 16.54 -27.88 -31.90
CA THR A 6 15.86 -28.72 -32.90
C THR A 6 14.77 -29.60 -32.27
N ALA A 7 15.00 -30.05 -31.04
CA ALA A 7 14.04 -30.84 -30.26
C ALA A 7 12.83 -30.01 -29.77
N LEU A 8 13.02 -28.70 -29.53
CA LEU A 8 11.93 -27.80 -29.12
C LEU A 8 11.02 -27.38 -30.29
N THR A 9 11.54 -27.30 -31.52
CA THR A 9 10.73 -26.98 -32.71
C THR A 9 9.79 -28.09 -33.15
N ALA A 10 10.06 -29.35 -32.78
CA ALA A 10 9.20 -30.49 -33.12
C ALA A 10 7.96 -30.62 -32.20
N TYR A 11 7.86 -29.80 -31.15
CA TYR A 11 6.86 -29.96 -30.08
C TYR A 11 5.69 -28.96 -30.16
N VAL A 12 5.60 -28.16 -31.24
CA VAL A 12 4.56 -27.11 -31.38
C VAL A 12 3.52 -27.42 -32.47
N THR A 13 3.59 -28.57 -33.12
CA THR A 13 2.60 -28.95 -34.14
C THR A 13 1.86 -30.22 -33.75
N GLU A 14 0.58 -30.01 -33.44
CA GLU A 14 -0.55 -30.96 -33.47
C GLU A 14 -0.81 -31.84 -32.23
N GLY A 15 -2.00 -31.63 -31.64
CA GLY A 15 -2.80 -32.67 -30.98
C GLY A 15 -2.55 -32.92 -29.48
N GLU A 16 -3.58 -32.73 -28.66
CA GLU A 16 -3.67 -33.29 -27.30
C GLU A 16 -4.21 -34.76 -27.37
N PRO A 17 -4.13 -35.63 -26.34
CA PRO A 17 -3.02 -36.20 -25.52
C PRO A 17 -2.93 -37.77 -25.71
N PRO A 18 -2.18 -38.57 -24.89
CA PRO A 18 -2.66 -38.96 -23.56
C PRO A 18 -1.59 -39.05 -22.45
N ILE A 19 -2.12 -38.96 -21.23
CA ILE A 19 -1.52 -39.26 -19.93
C ILE A 19 -0.87 -40.65 -19.93
N GLY A 20 0.37 -40.73 -19.45
CA GLY A 20 1.01 -42.01 -19.14
C GLY A 20 2.52 -41.93 -18.97
N LEU A 21 3.00 -41.27 -17.91
CA LEU A 21 4.37 -41.47 -17.41
C LEU A 21 4.29 -42.09 -16.02
N SER A 22 4.72 -43.34 -15.94
CA SER A 22 4.67 -44.19 -14.75
C SER A 22 5.60 -43.64 -13.65
N GLY A 23 5.10 -43.63 -12.41
CA GLY A 23 5.79 -43.07 -11.24
C GLY A 23 7.13 -43.75 -10.88
N GLU A 24 7.46 -44.88 -11.49
CA GLU A 24 8.72 -45.60 -11.21
C GLU A 24 9.93 -44.94 -11.88
N GLU A 25 9.78 -44.30 -13.04
CA GLU A 25 10.89 -43.63 -13.74
C GLU A 25 11.31 -42.33 -13.05
N VAL A 26 10.34 -41.60 -12.47
CA VAL A 26 10.60 -40.36 -11.72
C VAL A 26 11.34 -40.65 -10.40
N LEU A 27 11.04 -41.77 -9.74
CA LEU A 27 11.69 -42.16 -8.49
C LEU A 27 13.12 -42.69 -8.68
N ALA A 28 13.42 -43.31 -9.82
CA ALA A 28 14.78 -43.76 -10.17
C ALA A 28 15.72 -42.56 -10.43
N ALA A 29 15.23 -41.52 -11.13
CA ALA A 29 15.98 -40.29 -11.37
C ALA A 29 16.24 -39.49 -10.07
N ALA A 30 15.30 -39.50 -9.12
CA ALA A 30 15.45 -38.81 -7.84
C ALA A 30 16.45 -39.47 -6.87
N ARG A 31 16.66 -40.79 -6.96
CA ARG A 31 17.59 -41.50 -6.06
C ARG A 31 19.07 -41.34 -6.45
N LEU A 32 19.37 -41.14 -7.73
CA LEU A 32 20.74 -40.97 -8.23
C LEU A 32 21.34 -39.58 -7.98
N SER A 33 20.51 -38.54 -7.75
CA SER A 33 21.01 -37.19 -7.43
C SER A 33 21.36 -37.00 -5.94
N ARG A 34 20.74 -37.77 -5.03
CA ARG A 34 20.88 -37.54 -3.58
C ARG A 34 22.22 -38.00 -2.99
N ARG A 35 22.98 -38.86 -3.67
CA ARG A 35 24.30 -39.34 -3.20
C ARG A 35 25.47 -38.40 -3.49
N ARG A 36 25.28 -37.32 -4.28
CA ARG A 36 26.36 -36.36 -4.61
C ARG A 36 26.41 -35.10 -3.75
N TYR A 37 25.46 -34.88 -2.83
CA TYR A 37 25.35 -33.63 -2.05
C TYR A 37 25.65 -33.76 -0.55
N LEU A 38 26.39 -34.80 -0.12
CA LEU A 38 26.74 -34.98 1.30
C LEU A 38 28.18 -34.58 1.68
N LEU A 39 28.90 -33.84 0.82
CA LEU A 39 30.28 -33.40 1.11
C LEU A 39 30.57 -31.92 0.81
N THR A 40 29.58 -31.04 0.96
CA THR A 40 29.78 -29.58 0.92
C THR A 40 29.06 -28.86 2.06
N GLY A 41 29.02 -29.50 3.24
CA GLY A 41 28.28 -29.04 4.42
C GLY A 41 29.01 -28.06 5.36
N ALA A 42 30.25 -27.68 5.07
CA ALA A 42 31.07 -26.88 6.01
C ALA A 42 31.39 -25.45 5.56
N VAL A 43 31.10 -25.06 4.31
CA VAL A 43 31.43 -23.71 3.79
C VAL A 43 30.24 -22.74 3.83
N ALA A 44 29.01 -23.25 3.96
CA ALA A 44 27.80 -22.43 3.92
C ALA A 44 27.50 -21.65 5.21
N LEU A 45 28.08 -22.03 6.37
CA LEU A 45 27.75 -21.39 7.65
C LEU A 45 28.51 -20.07 7.89
N ALA A 46 29.66 -19.87 7.24
CA ALA A 46 30.48 -18.67 7.44
C ALA A 46 29.93 -17.43 6.69
N VAL A 47 29.18 -17.63 5.60
CA VAL A 47 28.62 -16.53 4.78
C VAL A 47 27.37 -15.92 5.42
N VAL A 48 26.61 -16.70 6.20
CA VAL A 48 25.37 -16.22 6.83
C VAL A 48 25.66 -15.27 8.00
N ILE A 49 26.77 -15.45 8.72
CA ILE A 49 27.14 -14.56 9.84
C ILE A 49 27.71 -13.22 9.32
N LEU A 50 28.44 -13.21 8.20
CA LEU A 50 28.90 -11.96 7.60
C LEU A 50 27.75 -11.14 6.97
N ALA A 51 26.68 -11.81 6.50
CA ALA A 51 25.49 -11.16 5.97
C ALA A 51 24.53 -10.62 7.06
N LEU A 52 24.51 -11.25 8.25
CA LEU A 52 23.69 -10.76 9.38
C LEU A 52 24.33 -9.60 10.15
N GLY A 53 25.65 -9.44 10.08
CA GLY A 53 26.36 -8.31 10.71
C GLY A 53 26.27 -6.97 9.95
N LEU A 54 25.80 -6.99 8.70
CA LEU A 54 25.69 -5.79 7.84
C LEU A 54 24.25 -5.32 7.62
N ALA A 55 23.26 -6.00 8.21
CA ALA A 55 21.86 -5.60 8.17
C ALA A 55 21.49 -4.55 9.24
N VAL A 56 22.43 -3.65 9.58
CA VAL A 56 22.03 -2.32 10.03
C VAL A 56 21.47 -1.64 8.79
N VAL A 57 20.15 -1.80 8.61
CA VAL A 57 19.38 -1.22 7.53
C VAL A 57 19.53 0.30 7.60
N VAL A 58 20.53 0.80 6.88
CA VAL A 58 20.55 2.17 6.40
C VAL A 58 19.40 2.23 5.41
N LEU A 59 18.24 2.71 5.89
CA LEU A 59 17.15 3.17 5.03
C LEU A 59 17.79 4.01 3.92
N PRO A 60 17.66 3.62 2.64
CA PRO A 60 18.21 4.43 1.57
C PRO A 60 17.57 5.80 1.71
N HIS A 61 18.38 6.83 1.96
CA HIS A 61 17.97 8.21 1.78
C HIS A 61 17.53 8.33 0.33
N ARG A 62 16.23 8.17 0.10
CA ARG A 62 15.61 8.55 -1.17
C ARG A 62 15.86 10.04 -1.29
N ALA A 63 16.49 10.45 -2.40
CA ALA A 63 16.72 11.85 -2.71
C ALA A 63 15.43 12.62 -2.45
N GLU A 64 15.54 13.74 -1.72
CA GLU A 64 14.42 14.66 -1.50
C GLU A 64 13.85 15.02 -2.87
N VAL A 65 12.68 14.46 -3.20
CA VAL A 65 11.83 15.08 -4.21
C VAL A 65 11.62 16.48 -3.70
N ALA A 66 12.19 17.49 -4.39
CA ALA A 66 12.18 18.88 -3.95
C ALA A 66 10.75 19.26 -3.54
N SER A 67 10.49 19.23 -2.24
CA SER A 67 9.16 19.40 -1.71
C SER A 67 8.92 20.88 -1.72
N ARG A 68 8.04 21.33 -2.61
CA ARG A 68 7.61 22.72 -2.59
C ARG A 68 7.05 23.00 -1.19
N PRO A 69 7.51 24.07 -0.51
CA PRO A 69 7.00 24.39 0.81
C PRO A 69 5.49 24.57 0.73
N CYS A 70 4.77 23.87 1.61
CA CYS A 70 3.32 23.92 1.63
C CYS A 70 2.84 25.25 2.21
N PRO A 71 1.69 25.77 1.74
CA PRO A 71 1.05 26.92 2.36
C PRO A 71 0.86 26.69 3.86
N THR A 72 0.99 27.75 4.66
CA THR A 72 0.75 27.68 6.12
C THR A 72 -0.60 28.26 6.53
N ALA A 73 -1.33 28.87 5.59
CA ALA A 73 -2.63 29.48 5.86
C ALA A 73 -3.69 28.42 6.19
N SER A 74 -4.49 28.69 7.21
CA SER A 74 -5.56 27.79 7.70
C SER A 74 -6.85 28.52 8.07
N ALA A 75 -6.95 29.82 7.76
CA ALA A 75 -8.05 30.68 8.21
C ALA A 75 -9.38 30.42 7.47
N THR A 76 -9.33 29.84 6.28
CA THR A 76 -10.52 29.49 5.49
C THR A 76 -10.49 28.02 5.10
N ARG A 77 -11.64 27.49 4.67
CA ARG A 77 -11.75 26.09 4.24
C ARG A 77 -10.87 25.84 3.01
N GLU A 78 -10.84 26.77 2.07
CA GLU A 78 -10.01 26.71 0.88
C GLU A 78 -8.52 26.70 1.25
N ALA A 79 -8.10 27.56 2.19
CA ALA A 79 -6.72 27.58 2.67
C ALA A 79 -6.32 26.26 3.36
N LEU A 80 -7.23 25.67 4.16
CA LEU A 80 -7.04 24.35 4.74
C LEU A 80 -6.91 23.26 3.66
N VAL A 81 -7.78 23.26 2.65
CA VAL A 81 -7.69 22.33 1.51
C VAL A 81 -6.35 22.45 0.83
N ASP A 82 -5.89 23.66 0.49
CA ASP A 82 -4.62 23.86 -0.22
C ASP A 82 -3.42 23.38 0.61
N ARG A 83 -3.38 23.73 1.91
CA ARG A 83 -2.33 23.29 2.81
C ARG A 83 -2.31 21.77 2.95
N LEU A 84 -3.44 21.17 3.32
CA LEU A 84 -3.52 19.73 3.59
C LEU A 84 -3.27 18.91 2.32
N SER A 85 -3.78 19.36 1.16
CA SER A 85 -3.52 18.71 -0.15
C SER A 85 -2.03 18.69 -0.46
N CYS A 86 -1.33 19.80 -0.22
CA CYS A 86 0.11 19.88 -0.40
C CYS A 86 0.87 18.95 0.57
N VAL A 87 0.53 18.98 1.87
CA VAL A 87 1.20 18.16 2.89
C VAL A 87 1.03 16.68 2.58
N ILE A 88 -0.20 16.24 2.31
CA ILE A 88 -0.53 14.86 1.99
C ILE A 88 0.13 14.45 0.67
N GLY A 89 0.03 15.30 -0.37
CA GLY A 89 0.62 15.01 -1.67
C GLY A 89 2.13 14.86 -1.62
N ASN A 90 2.83 15.71 -0.87
CA ASN A 90 4.29 15.60 -0.68
C ASN A 90 4.64 14.33 0.10
N ALA A 91 3.92 14.04 1.19
CA ALA A 91 4.17 12.87 2.02
C ALA A 91 3.95 11.55 1.25
N VAL A 92 2.87 11.44 0.47
CA VAL A 92 2.59 10.25 -0.34
C VAL A 92 3.62 10.09 -1.44
N ARG A 93 3.94 11.16 -2.20
CA ARG A 93 4.94 11.10 -3.28
C ARG A 93 6.32 10.65 -2.79
N ALA A 94 6.74 11.07 -1.60
CA ALA A 94 8.01 10.65 -1.00
C ALA A 94 8.11 9.14 -0.74
N LEU A 95 6.97 8.47 -0.52
CA LEU A 95 6.91 7.03 -0.23
C LEU A 95 6.75 6.16 -1.48
N LEU A 96 6.42 6.76 -2.62
CA LEU A 96 6.20 6.06 -3.88
C LEU A 96 7.48 5.98 -4.73
N PRO A 97 7.55 5.02 -5.67
CA PRO A 97 8.54 5.04 -6.75
C PRO A 97 8.42 6.34 -7.56
N SER A 98 9.55 6.87 -8.06
CA SER A 98 9.58 8.13 -8.83
C SER A 98 8.89 8.04 -10.18
N ASP A 99 8.74 6.82 -10.72
CA ASP A 99 8.06 6.51 -11.98
C ASP A 99 6.58 6.16 -11.79
N ALA A 100 6.07 6.17 -10.55
CA ALA A 100 4.68 5.86 -10.27
C ALA A 100 3.76 6.95 -10.85
N GLN A 101 2.78 6.51 -11.65
CA GLN A 101 1.73 7.39 -12.15
C GLN A 101 0.64 7.52 -11.09
N ILE A 102 0.30 8.76 -10.75
CA ILE A 102 -0.70 9.07 -9.74
C ILE A 102 -1.87 9.77 -10.43
N THR A 103 -3.06 9.19 -10.34
CA THR A 103 -4.28 9.77 -10.90
C THR A 103 -5.37 9.85 -9.85
N ARG A 104 -6.21 10.89 -9.93
CA ARG A 104 -7.36 11.04 -9.03
C ARG A 104 -8.32 9.87 -9.24
N LEU A 105 -8.80 9.29 -8.14
CA LEU A 105 -9.99 8.45 -8.16
C LEU A 105 -11.23 9.35 -8.08
N THR A 106 -12.03 9.32 -9.13
CA THR A 106 -13.26 10.10 -9.24
C THR A 106 -14.48 9.19 -9.29
N ILE A 107 -15.62 9.72 -8.88
CA ILE A 107 -16.91 9.10 -9.18
C ILE A 107 -17.35 9.42 -10.63
N PRO A 108 -18.22 8.62 -11.24
CA PRO A 108 -18.74 8.92 -12.59
C PRO A 108 -19.37 10.32 -12.66
N GLY A 109 -18.95 11.12 -13.64
CA GLY A 109 -19.45 12.49 -13.84
C GLY A 109 -18.65 13.60 -13.16
N GLU A 110 -17.70 13.26 -12.29
CA GLU A 110 -16.81 14.23 -11.64
C GLU A 110 -15.63 14.58 -12.57
N THR A 111 -15.31 15.87 -12.68
CA THR A 111 -14.10 16.34 -13.36
C THR A 111 -12.94 16.30 -12.37
N PRO A 112 -11.87 15.53 -12.63
CA PRO A 112 -10.75 15.45 -11.70
C PRO A 112 -10.04 16.81 -11.58
N PRO A 113 -9.61 17.20 -10.36
CA PRO A 113 -8.76 18.36 -10.16
C PRO A 113 -7.41 18.17 -10.85
N ALA A 114 -6.74 19.29 -11.17
CA ALA A 114 -5.43 19.27 -11.79
C ALA A 114 -4.35 18.61 -10.91
N ASP A 115 -4.40 18.83 -9.59
CA ASP A 115 -3.61 18.06 -8.62
C ASP A 115 -4.43 16.87 -8.12
N PRO A 116 -3.98 15.61 -8.35
CA PRO A 116 -4.67 14.42 -7.85
C PRO A 116 -4.90 14.41 -6.33
N PHE A 117 -4.06 15.15 -5.59
CA PHE A 117 -4.13 15.25 -4.13
C PHE A 117 -5.05 16.34 -3.60
N HIS A 118 -5.69 17.13 -4.47
CA HIS A 118 -6.63 18.16 -4.03
C HIS A 118 -7.78 17.53 -3.23
N LEU A 119 -7.87 17.87 -1.94
CA LEU A 119 -8.88 17.37 -1.02
C LEU A 119 -10.26 17.92 -1.38
N ILE A 120 -11.27 17.08 -1.20
CA ILE A 120 -12.67 17.53 -1.14
C ILE A 120 -12.95 17.85 0.32
N ALA A 121 -13.59 18.99 0.56
CA ALA A 121 -14.03 19.43 1.88
C ALA A 121 -15.56 19.43 1.94
N ASP A 122 -16.15 18.38 2.48
CA ASP A 122 -17.59 18.29 2.72
C ASP A 122 -17.93 19.00 4.04
N PRO A 123 -18.94 19.87 4.08
CA PRO A 123 -19.37 20.48 5.33
C PRO A 123 -19.94 19.42 6.28
N ALA A 124 -19.47 19.35 7.53
CA ALA A 124 -20.15 18.55 8.56
C ALA A 124 -21.30 19.37 9.16
N GLY A 125 -22.49 19.22 8.58
CA GLY A 125 -23.67 19.99 8.96
C GLY A 125 -23.56 21.48 8.61
N ASP A 126 -24.22 22.33 9.39
CA ASP A 126 -24.34 23.77 9.10
C ASP A 126 -23.19 24.62 9.68
N SER A 127 -22.10 24.00 10.15
CA SER A 127 -21.05 24.77 10.82
C SER A 127 -20.30 25.69 9.85
N PRO A 128 -20.17 26.99 10.17
CA PRO A 128 -19.39 27.92 9.37
C PRO A 128 -17.87 27.77 9.59
N ARG A 129 -17.44 26.99 10.58
CA ARG A 129 -16.01 26.85 10.91
C ARG A 129 -15.32 25.95 9.87
N PRO A 130 -14.19 26.39 9.28
CA PRO A 130 -13.43 25.60 8.32
C PRO A 130 -13.04 24.22 8.83
N GLN A 131 -12.62 24.13 10.10
CA GLN A 131 -12.14 22.90 10.73
C GLN A 131 -13.23 21.85 11.00
N ASP A 132 -14.50 22.25 10.94
CA ASP A 132 -15.60 21.31 11.14
C ASP A 132 -15.96 20.56 9.84
N ALA A 133 -15.23 20.74 8.74
CA ALA A 133 -15.45 19.99 7.51
C ALA A 133 -14.81 18.59 7.55
N LEU A 134 -15.42 17.65 6.83
CA LEU A 134 -14.81 16.36 6.49
C LEU A 134 -13.94 16.54 5.26
N PHE A 135 -12.67 16.17 5.35
CA PHE A 135 -11.74 16.22 4.22
C PHE A 135 -11.42 14.82 3.72
N HIS A 136 -11.55 14.60 2.42
CA HIS A 136 -11.25 13.28 1.87
C HIS A 136 -10.68 13.35 0.45
N MET A 137 -9.88 12.34 0.12
CA MET A 137 -9.43 12.09 -1.24
C MET A 137 -9.00 10.64 -1.46
N GLY A 138 -8.95 10.24 -2.73
CA GLY A 138 -8.39 8.97 -3.16
C GLY A 138 -7.60 9.14 -4.45
N VAL A 139 -6.44 8.46 -4.52
CA VAL A 139 -5.64 8.37 -5.74
C VAL A 139 -5.40 6.92 -6.12
N ARG A 140 -5.39 6.67 -7.42
CA ARG A 140 -4.84 5.47 -8.02
C ARG A 140 -3.35 5.69 -8.20
N VAL A 141 -2.58 4.67 -7.85
CA VAL A 141 -1.14 4.61 -8.10
C VAL A 141 -0.86 3.43 -9.00
N THR A 142 -0.27 3.70 -10.14
CA THR A 142 0.12 2.69 -11.14
C THR A 142 1.62 2.70 -11.31
N ASP A 143 2.25 1.56 -11.06
CA ASP A 143 3.68 1.33 -11.23
C ASP A 143 3.92 -0.03 -11.92
N ALA A 144 5.19 -0.45 -12.05
CA ALA A 144 5.55 -1.73 -12.67
C ALA A 144 4.94 -2.97 -11.96
N ARG A 145 4.46 -2.85 -10.72
CA ARG A 145 3.80 -3.92 -9.96
C ARG A 145 2.29 -3.96 -10.15
N GLY A 146 1.72 -3.02 -10.90
CA GLY A 146 0.29 -2.91 -11.18
C GLY A 146 -0.35 -1.68 -10.55
N SER A 147 -1.68 -1.72 -10.42
CA SER A 147 -2.47 -0.59 -9.90
C SER A 147 -2.95 -0.84 -8.47
N GLY A 148 -2.80 0.14 -7.60
CA GLY A 148 -3.37 0.16 -6.27
C GLY A 148 -3.93 1.54 -5.95
N SER A 149 -4.31 1.75 -4.70
CA SER A 149 -4.83 3.06 -4.27
C SER A 149 -4.34 3.48 -2.90
N VAL A 150 -4.39 4.79 -2.69
CA VAL A 150 -4.19 5.45 -1.40
C VAL A 150 -5.38 6.38 -1.20
N TYR A 151 -6.01 6.27 -0.04
CA TYR A 151 -7.10 7.13 0.40
C TYR A 151 -6.72 7.83 1.69
N VAL A 152 -7.26 9.02 1.86
CA VAL A 152 -7.22 9.74 3.13
C VAL A 152 -8.62 10.22 3.49
N LEU A 153 -8.90 10.16 4.78
CA LEU A 153 -10.09 10.72 5.40
C LEU A 153 -9.65 11.47 6.66
N LEU A 154 -10.02 12.73 6.77
CA LEU A 154 -9.82 13.54 7.95
C LEU A 154 -11.19 14.04 8.41
N VAL A 155 -11.53 13.77 9.66
CA VAL A 155 -12.81 14.19 10.25
C VAL A 155 -12.58 14.91 11.55
N PRO A 156 -13.32 16.00 11.83
CA PRO A 156 -13.33 16.59 13.15
C PRO A 156 -13.90 15.56 14.13
N SER A 157 -13.28 15.42 15.29
CA SER A 157 -13.82 14.55 16.33
C SER A 157 -13.51 15.08 17.72
N SER A 158 -14.57 15.31 18.50
CA SER A 158 -14.46 15.53 19.95
C SER A 158 -14.27 14.23 20.73
N ASN A 159 -14.58 13.09 20.11
CA ASN A 159 -14.54 11.77 20.74
C ASN A 159 -13.39 10.96 20.13
N SER A 160 -12.34 10.82 20.93
CA SER A 160 -11.11 10.16 20.50
C SER A 160 -11.25 8.63 20.56
N GLY A 161 -11.87 8.04 19.55
CA GLY A 161 -11.98 6.58 19.41
C GLY A 161 -11.91 6.18 17.94
N GLY A 162 -10.85 5.46 17.55
CA GLY A 162 -10.88 4.64 16.35
C GLY A 162 -11.80 3.42 16.56
N PRO A 163 -12.24 2.76 15.47
CA PRO A 163 -12.95 1.49 15.61
C PRO A 163 -12.05 0.53 16.41
N PRO A 164 -12.58 -0.13 17.46
CA PRO A 164 -11.80 -1.04 18.27
C PRO A 164 -11.31 -2.22 17.43
N CYS A 165 -10.12 -2.73 17.76
CA CYS A 165 -9.63 -3.96 17.13
C CYS A 165 -10.59 -5.11 17.43
N GLY A 166 -10.88 -5.95 16.44
CA GLY A 166 -11.71 -7.15 16.57
C GLY A 166 -13.19 -7.00 16.18
N ASP A 167 -13.68 -5.77 15.91
CA ASP A 167 -15.07 -5.54 15.53
C ASP A 167 -15.33 -5.70 14.01
N ASN A 168 -14.28 -5.83 13.20
CA ASN A 168 -14.40 -6.01 11.76
C ASN A 168 -14.04 -7.45 11.36
N PRO A 169 -14.97 -8.24 10.78
CA PRO A 169 -14.70 -9.61 10.34
C PRO A 169 -13.64 -9.71 9.23
N GLU A 170 -13.37 -8.62 8.50
CA GLU A 170 -12.33 -8.57 7.48
C GLU A 170 -10.93 -8.31 8.07
N GLU A 171 -10.82 -8.05 9.38
CA GLU A 171 -9.56 -7.71 10.03
C GLU A 171 -8.68 -8.94 10.28
N ILE A 172 -7.53 -8.98 9.61
CA ILE A 172 -6.52 -10.04 9.79
C ILE A 172 -5.60 -9.72 10.97
N ALA A 173 -5.26 -8.43 11.10
CA ALA A 173 -4.36 -7.95 12.13
C ALA A 173 -4.77 -6.55 12.56
N CYS A 174 -4.68 -6.29 13.85
CA CYS A 174 -4.88 -4.96 14.41
C CYS A 174 -3.95 -4.73 15.58
N ARG A 175 -3.44 -3.50 15.65
CA ARG A 175 -2.57 -3.04 16.72
C ARG A 175 -2.94 -1.63 17.09
N VAL A 176 -3.02 -1.38 18.40
CA VAL A 176 -3.15 -0.05 18.96
C VAL A 176 -1.78 0.39 19.49
N GLU A 177 -1.41 1.64 19.23
CA GLU A 177 -0.14 2.23 19.63
C GLU A 177 -0.36 3.65 20.15
N PRO A 178 0.02 3.98 21.39
CA PRO A 178 0.02 5.36 21.86
C PRO A 178 1.19 6.14 21.23
N THR A 179 0.95 7.40 20.88
CA THR A 179 1.96 8.32 20.33
C THR A 179 1.81 9.71 20.96
N PRO A 180 2.83 10.59 20.85
CA PRO A 180 2.70 11.96 21.34
C PRO A 180 1.55 12.76 20.69
N GLN A 181 1.16 12.42 19.46
CA GLN A 181 0.08 13.08 18.72
C GLN A 181 -1.32 12.54 19.06
N GLY A 182 -1.40 11.40 19.75
CA GLY A 182 -2.65 10.70 20.02
C GLY A 182 -2.52 9.18 19.94
N VAL A 183 -3.63 8.49 19.73
CA VAL A 183 -3.66 7.02 19.64
C VAL A 183 -3.70 6.60 18.17
N LEU A 184 -2.84 5.67 17.78
CA LEU A 184 -2.86 5.03 16.47
C LEU A 184 -3.54 3.67 16.52
N TRP A 185 -4.41 3.42 15.55
CA TRP A 185 -4.93 2.09 15.21
C TRP A 185 -4.37 1.70 13.86
N GLN A 186 -3.67 0.58 13.81
CA GLN A 186 -3.04 0.03 12.62
C GLN A 186 -3.70 -1.31 12.33
N SER A 187 -4.38 -1.42 11.20
CA SER A 187 -5.05 -2.65 10.82
C SER A 187 -4.69 -3.10 9.41
N THR A 188 -4.72 -4.42 9.21
CA THR A 188 -4.71 -5.03 7.88
C THR A 188 -6.02 -5.77 7.70
N LEU A 189 -6.77 -5.37 6.67
CA LEU A 189 -8.05 -5.94 6.31
C LEU A 189 -7.89 -6.80 5.05
N ARG A 190 -8.72 -7.81 4.90
CA ARG A 190 -8.87 -8.58 3.66
C ARG A 190 -10.34 -8.82 3.35
N SER A 191 -10.75 -8.34 2.18
CA SER A 191 -12.07 -8.58 1.59
C SER A 191 -11.86 -9.28 0.25
N GLY A 192 -12.14 -10.58 0.19
CA GLY A 192 -11.76 -11.42 -0.94
C GLY A 192 -10.25 -11.36 -1.22
N ASP A 193 -9.87 -10.99 -2.44
CA ASP A 193 -8.47 -10.83 -2.87
C ASP A 193 -7.88 -9.45 -2.57
N VAL A 194 -8.70 -8.51 -2.07
CA VAL A 194 -8.26 -7.16 -1.74
C VAL A 194 -7.66 -7.15 -0.34
N VAL A 195 -6.43 -6.68 -0.25
CA VAL A 195 -5.74 -6.44 1.03
C VAL A 195 -5.65 -4.94 1.22
N THR A 196 -5.98 -4.49 2.42
CA THR A 196 -6.02 -3.07 2.78
C THR A 196 -5.22 -2.85 4.05
N HIS A 197 -4.18 -2.02 3.98
CA HIS A 197 -3.52 -1.45 5.15
C HIS A 197 -4.19 -0.14 5.53
N ARG A 198 -4.55 -0.01 6.79
CA ARG A 198 -5.29 1.13 7.31
C ARG A 198 -4.63 1.61 8.58
N VAL A 199 -4.38 2.91 8.67
CA VAL A 199 -3.93 3.53 9.91
C VAL A 199 -4.83 4.72 10.20
N ALA A 200 -5.40 4.74 11.40
CA ALA A 200 -6.12 5.88 11.92
C ALA A 200 -5.37 6.46 13.13
N LEU A 201 -5.14 7.76 13.13
CA LEU A 201 -4.69 8.55 14.27
C LEU A 201 -5.90 9.28 14.84
N SER A 202 -6.22 9.03 16.11
CA SER A 202 -7.10 9.92 16.86
C SER A 202 -6.25 10.90 17.65
N ALA A 203 -6.24 12.13 17.17
CA ALA A 203 -5.59 13.27 17.80
C ALA A 203 -6.63 14.08 18.60
N PRO A 204 -6.20 15.00 19.48
CA PRO A 204 -7.12 15.95 20.10
C PRO A 204 -7.84 16.79 19.03
N GLY A 205 -9.15 16.61 18.91
CA GLY A 205 -10.01 17.40 18.00
C GLY A 205 -10.20 16.83 16.59
N ALA A 206 -9.45 15.80 16.20
CA ALA A 206 -9.56 15.23 14.85
C ALA A 206 -9.21 13.74 14.80
N GLN A 207 -9.76 13.06 13.80
CA GLN A 207 -9.32 11.74 13.39
C GLN A 207 -8.77 11.82 11.97
N VAL A 208 -7.57 11.29 11.77
CA VAL A 208 -6.88 11.21 10.48
C VAL A 208 -6.73 9.74 10.12
N GLN A 209 -7.21 9.34 8.96
CA GLN A 209 -7.15 7.97 8.48
C GLN A 209 -6.50 7.91 7.11
N PHE A 210 -5.46 7.09 6.99
CA PHE A 210 -4.88 6.71 5.72
C PHE A 210 -5.18 5.24 5.44
N THR A 211 -5.48 4.96 4.17
CA THR A 211 -5.75 3.62 3.69
C THR A 211 -4.94 3.38 2.42
N SER A 212 -4.31 2.22 2.31
CA SER A 212 -3.69 1.76 1.06
C SER A 212 -4.14 0.34 0.76
N ASN A 213 -4.51 0.08 -0.49
CA ASN A 213 -4.93 -1.26 -0.90
C ASN A 213 -4.30 -1.65 -2.24
N ASN A 214 -4.52 -2.91 -2.62
CA ASN A 214 -3.99 -3.53 -3.84
C ASN A 214 -4.98 -3.47 -5.04
N SER A 215 -5.93 -2.54 -5.01
CA SER A 215 -6.86 -2.24 -6.10
C SER A 215 -6.78 -0.76 -6.46
N GLY A 216 -6.65 -0.46 -7.75
CA GLY A 216 -6.75 0.90 -8.28
C GLY A 216 -8.19 1.35 -8.52
N VAL A 217 -9.20 0.58 -8.15
CA VAL A 217 -10.61 0.91 -8.42
C VAL A 217 -11.23 1.55 -7.19
N LEU A 218 -12.08 2.57 -7.42
CA LEU A 218 -12.85 3.20 -6.35
C LEU A 218 -13.88 2.19 -5.81
N GLN A 219 -13.98 2.07 -4.50
CA GLN A 219 -15.00 1.21 -3.88
C GLN A 219 -16.40 1.76 -4.18
N GLN A 220 -17.26 0.91 -4.72
CA GLN A 220 -18.66 1.24 -4.99
C GLN A 220 -19.55 0.18 -4.36
N MET A 221 -20.69 0.61 -3.82
CA MET A 221 -21.65 -0.29 -3.19
C MET A 221 -22.12 -1.35 -4.20
N GLY A 222 -22.06 -2.63 -3.81
CA GLY A 222 -22.45 -3.75 -4.66
C GLY A 222 -21.45 -4.13 -5.77
N VAL A 223 -20.30 -3.45 -5.85
CA VAL A 223 -19.25 -3.75 -6.84
C VAL A 223 -18.06 -4.40 -6.16
N HIS A 224 -17.69 -5.60 -6.60
CA HIS A 224 -16.48 -6.27 -6.13
C HIS A 224 -15.23 -5.54 -6.63
N LEU A 225 -14.30 -5.25 -5.72
CA LEU A 225 -13.03 -4.61 -6.06
C LEU A 225 -12.04 -5.65 -6.63
N PRO A 226 -11.52 -5.46 -7.85
CA PRO A 226 -10.55 -6.39 -8.41
C PRO A 226 -9.17 -6.16 -7.79
N LYS A 227 -8.45 -7.25 -7.49
CA LYS A 227 -7.01 -7.20 -7.20
C LYS A 227 -6.25 -6.85 -8.47
N GLN A 228 -5.43 -5.80 -8.43
CA GLN A 228 -4.66 -5.30 -9.57
C GLN A 228 -3.14 -5.23 -9.32
N ARG A 229 -2.71 -5.58 -8.11
CA ARG A 229 -1.30 -5.75 -7.74
C ARG A 229 -1.15 -6.79 -6.61
N PRO A 230 0.04 -7.38 -6.40
CA PRO A 230 0.23 -8.44 -5.40
C PRO A 230 0.00 -7.97 -3.96
N GLU A 231 0.47 -6.77 -3.63
CA GLU A 231 0.45 -6.16 -2.30
C GLU A 231 -0.13 -4.75 -2.37
N PRO A 232 -0.63 -4.16 -1.27
CA PRO A 232 -1.05 -2.76 -1.25
C PRO A 232 0.00 -1.78 -1.79
N THR A 233 -0.45 -0.59 -2.23
CA THR A 233 0.46 0.45 -2.75
C THR A 233 1.57 0.80 -1.76
N LEU A 234 1.19 1.00 -0.51
CA LEU A 234 2.06 1.33 0.61
C LEU A 234 1.99 0.22 1.65
N THR A 235 3.11 -0.12 2.28
CA THR A 235 3.14 -1.05 3.40
C THR A 235 2.47 -0.45 4.63
N LEU A 236 2.05 -1.26 5.60
CA LEU A 236 1.45 -0.76 6.84
C LEU A 236 2.35 0.25 7.57
N ALA A 237 3.67 0.04 7.57
CA ALA A 237 4.64 0.95 8.16
C ALA A 237 4.69 2.30 7.43
N GLN A 238 4.57 2.31 6.10
CA GLN A 238 4.49 3.53 5.29
C GLN A 238 3.18 4.28 5.53
N VAL A 239 2.05 3.56 5.65
CA VAL A 239 0.76 4.17 6.00
C VAL A 239 0.80 4.76 7.41
N ARG A 240 1.48 4.11 8.37
CA ARG A 240 1.74 4.66 9.71
C ARG A 240 2.55 5.95 9.64
N GLN A 241 3.58 6.00 8.79
CA GLN A 241 4.37 7.20 8.59
C GLN A 241 3.52 8.36 8.03
N LEU A 242 2.60 8.09 7.10
CA LEU A 242 1.67 9.10 6.61
C LEU A 242 0.78 9.67 7.72
N ALA A 243 0.18 8.81 8.54
CA ALA A 243 -0.69 9.25 9.64
C ALA A 243 0.04 10.11 10.70
N LEU A 244 1.36 9.99 10.80
CA LEU A 244 2.21 10.76 11.70
C LEU A 244 2.89 11.96 11.02
N THR A 245 2.52 12.29 9.78
CA THR A 245 3.09 13.44 9.06
C THR A 245 2.75 14.73 9.81
N PRO A 246 3.74 15.60 10.11
CA PRO A 246 3.48 16.90 10.70
C PRO A 246 2.60 17.78 9.80
N GLY A 247 1.75 18.61 10.40
CA GLY A 247 0.89 19.54 9.66
C GLY A 247 -0.42 18.94 9.14
N LEU A 248 -0.86 17.80 9.67
CA LEU A 248 -2.17 17.21 9.38
C LEU A 248 -3.29 17.65 10.35
N ASP A 249 -2.95 18.46 11.34
CA ASP A 249 -3.88 19.16 12.23
C ASP A 249 -4.67 20.23 11.46
N PHE A 250 -5.94 20.45 11.80
CA PHE A 250 -6.80 21.48 11.20
C PHE A 250 -7.88 21.97 12.19
#